data_AF-A0A2H0XZM4-F1
#
_entry.id   AF-A0A2H0XZM4-F1
#
_cell.length_a   1.000
_cell.length_b   1.000
_cell.length_c   1.000
_cell.angle_alpha   90.00
_cell.angle_beta   90.00
_cell.angle_gamma   90.00
#
_symmetry.space_group_name_H-M   'P 1'
#
loop_
_entity.id
_entity.type
_entity.pdbx_description
1 polymer ?
#
loop_
_entity_poly.entity_id
_entity_poly.type
_entity_poly.pdbx_seq_one_letter_code
_entity_poly.pdbx_strand_id
1 'polypeptide(L)'
;KVYAGKALVNSVNGKRKRIEEALPIVKKYGAAVIALTIDETIPETAEERLAIARTILEACEEFKIPKENVIVDVAAMAIASSDKSGIPVLKAIQLVRQELGLPVSLGISNTSFGLPQRTLVHNTFLIQAIGAGLDAAILNPLDEQIHDLSPPPACLSGAIPIAAII
;
A
#
# COMPACT_ATOMS: atom_id res chain seq x y z
N LYS A 1 2.34 16.70 20.86
CA LYS A 1 2.69 15.27 20.64
C LYS A 1 1.76 14.48 21.57
N VAL A 2 0.75 13.79 21.02
CA VAL A 2 -0.35 13.15 21.81
C VAL A 2 -0.51 11.65 21.54
N TYR A 3 0.15 11.12 20.52
CA TYR A 3 0.05 9.71 20.14
C TYR A 3 0.94 8.84 21.04
N ALA A 4 0.37 7.76 21.55
CA ALA A 4 1.09 6.76 22.34
C ALA A 4 1.58 5.63 21.42
N GLY A 5 2.87 5.28 21.53
CA GLY A 5 3.50 4.26 20.70
C GLY A 5 4.05 4.81 19.38
N LYS A 6 4.24 3.92 18.40
CA LYS A 6 4.83 4.23 17.10
C LYS A 6 3.74 4.53 16.08
N ALA A 7 3.64 5.80 15.67
CA ALA A 7 2.68 6.21 14.66
C ALA A 7 3.08 5.69 13.27
N LEU A 8 2.08 5.50 12.41
CA LEU A 8 2.26 5.28 10.97
C LEU A 8 1.82 6.55 10.23
N VAL A 9 2.75 7.19 9.52
CA VAL A 9 2.46 8.39 8.72
C VAL A 9 1.96 7.95 7.35
N ASN A 10 0.68 8.21 7.08
CA ASN A 10 0.06 8.01 5.77
C ASN A 10 -0.16 9.37 5.08
N SER A 11 0.61 9.75 4.07
CA SER A 11 1.74 9.07 3.44
C SER A 11 2.78 10.08 2.94
N VAL A 12 3.91 9.57 2.46
CA VAL A 12 4.84 10.25 1.56
C VAL A 12 4.62 9.73 0.15
N ASN A 13 4.81 10.58 -0.86
CA ASN A 13 4.72 10.21 -2.25
C ASN A 13 6.01 10.58 -3.01
N GLY A 14 6.09 10.28 -4.30
CA GLY A 14 7.29 10.49 -5.13
C GLY A 14 7.72 11.95 -5.27
N LYS A 15 6.84 12.92 -4.95
CA LYS A 15 7.13 14.34 -5.10
C LYS A 15 8.20 14.76 -4.11
N ARG A 16 9.29 15.34 -4.62
CA ARG A 16 10.43 15.80 -3.81
C ARG A 16 10.02 16.71 -2.64
N LYS A 17 9.11 17.66 -2.90
CA LYS A 17 8.57 18.56 -1.86
C LYS A 17 7.93 17.78 -0.70
N ARG A 18 7.16 16.72 -1.00
CA ARG A 18 6.47 15.95 0.04
C ARG A 18 7.46 15.13 0.87
N ILE A 19 8.48 14.56 0.23
CA ILE A 19 9.59 13.87 0.88
C ILE A 19 10.29 14.79 1.87
N GLU A 20 10.68 15.99 1.42
CA GLU A 20 11.42 16.98 2.23
C GLU A 20 10.59 17.53 3.40
N GLU A 21 9.28 17.64 3.26
CA GLU A 21 8.39 18.07 4.35
C GLU A 21 8.15 16.96 5.38
N ALA A 22 7.95 15.72 4.93
CA ALA A 22 7.43 14.65 5.78
C ALA A 22 8.53 13.79 6.42
N LEU A 23 9.60 13.43 5.70
CA LEU A 23 10.63 12.53 6.26
C LEU A 23 11.36 13.11 7.48
N PRO A 24 11.64 14.43 7.60
CA PRO A 24 12.17 15.00 8.84
C PRO A 24 11.23 14.79 10.03
N ILE A 25 9.92 14.86 9.81
CA ILE A 25 8.90 14.64 10.84
C ILE A 25 8.87 13.17 11.24
N VAL A 26 8.84 12.26 10.26
CA VAL A 26 8.90 10.80 10.47
C VAL A 26 10.13 10.45 11.31
N LYS A 27 11.30 10.97 10.93
CA LYS A 27 12.55 10.75 11.65
C LYS A 27 12.53 11.32 13.06
N LYS A 28 12.08 12.57 13.23
CA LYS A 28 11.99 13.25 14.54
C LYS A 28 11.12 12.47 15.53
N TYR A 29 10.09 11.80 15.05
CA TYR A 29 9.13 11.10 15.88
C TYR A 29 9.32 9.57 15.93
N GLY A 30 10.28 9.02 15.17
CA GLY A 30 10.50 7.58 15.10
C GLY A 30 9.29 6.82 14.52
N ALA A 31 8.49 7.49 13.70
CA ALA A 31 7.29 6.92 13.10
C ALA A 31 7.64 5.95 11.96
N ALA A 32 6.72 5.04 11.64
CA ALA A 32 6.70 4.35 10.36
C ALA A 32 6.06 5.25 9.28
N VAL A 33 6.25 4.93 8.00
CA VAL A 33 5.74 5.72 6.88
C VAL A 33 5.20 4.82 5.77
N ILE A 34 4.08 5.24 5.19
CA ILE A 34 3.58 4.70 3.92
C ILE A 34 4.23 5.46 2.76
N ALA A 35 4.96 4.73 1.92
CA ALA A 35 5.55 5.19 0.66
C ALA A 35 4.55 4.94 -0.48
N LEU A 36 3.71 5.94 -0.75
CA LEU A 36 2.69 5.91 -1.78
C LEU A 36 3.33 6.08 -3.16
N THR A 37 3.17 5.10 -4.05
CA THR A 37 3.78 5.09 -5.38
C THR A 37 3.01 5.95 -6.39
N ILE A 38 2.79 7.21 -6.02
CA ILE A 38 2.22 8.25 -6.86
C ILE A 38 3.25 9.36 -6.94
N ASP A 39 3.44 9.94 -8.12
CA ASP A 39 4.21 11.17 -8.28
C ASP A 39 3.28 12.30 -8.71
N GLU A 40 3.36 12.77 -9.95
CA GLU A 40 2.39 13.71 -10.51
C GLU A 40 1.05 13.05 -10.83
N THR A 41 1.10 11.80 -11.30
CA THR A 41 -0.07 10.98 -11.63
C THR A 41 0.07 9.59 -11.02
N ILE A 42 -1.04 8.86 -10.96
CA ILE A 42 -1.01 7.43 -10.66
C ILE A 42 -0.31 6.76 -11.84
N PRO A 43 0.79 6.00 -11.64
CA PRO A 43 1.48 5.37 -12.75
C PRO A 43 0.59 4.34 -13.44
N GLU A 44 0.96 3.92 -14.64
CA GLU A 44 0.19 2.93 -15.41
C GLU A 44 0.80 1.53 -15.32
N THR A 45 2.10 1.44 -15.11
CA THR A 45 2.84 0.18 -15.10
C THR A 45 3.29 -0.22 -13.70
N ALA A 46 3.68 -1.49 -13.55
CA ALA A 46 4.21 -2.00 -12.30
C ALA A 46 5.65 -1.49 -12.05
N GLU A 47 6.40 -1.33 -13.13
CA GLU A 47 7.79 -0.88 -13.16
C GLU A 47 7.91 0.58 -12.73
N GLU A 48 6.99 1.46 -13.18
CA GLU A 48 6.95 2.85 -12.72
C GLU A 48 6.66 2.96 -11.22
N ARG A 49 5.72 2.15 -10.70
CA ARG A 49 5.42 2.10 -9.26
C ARG A 49 6.63 1.67 -8.45
N LEU A 50 7.32 0.65 -8.93
CA LEU A 50 8.54 0.14 -8.34
C LEU A 50 9.67 1.17 -8.34
N ALA A 51 9.82 1.94 -9.43
CA ALA A 51 10.78 3.02 -9.52
C ALA A 51 10.49 4.11 -8.46
N ILE A 52 9.23 4.53 -8.33
CA ILE A 52 8.83 5.52 -7.30
C ILE A 52 9.07 4.95 -5.89
N ALA A 53 8.73 3.68 -5.65
CA ALA A 53 8.98 3.03 -4.37
C ALA A 53 10.49 3.02 -4.02
N ARG A 54 11.37 2.77 -4.99
CA ARG A 54 12.82 2.87 -4.82
C ARG A 54 13.26 4.27 -4.46
N THR A 55 12.79 5.29 -5.19
CA THR A 55 13.13 6.69 -4.91
C THR A 55 12.71 7.10 -3.48
N ILE A 56 11.53 6.69 -3.02
CA ILE A 56 11.09 7.00 -1.65
C ILE A 56 11.92 6.23 -0.62
N LEU A 57 12.27 4.97 -0.89
CA LEU A 57 13.13 4.17 -0.01
C LEU A 57 14.53 4.78 0.12
N GLU A 58 15.17 5.16 -0.99
CA GLU A 58 16.46 5.84 -1.00
C GLU A 58 16.42 7.14 -0.18
N ALA A 59 15.36 7.94 -0.35
CA ALA A 59 15.16 9.12 0.49
C ALA A 59 14.99 8.76 1.97
N CYS A 60 14.25 7.70 2.31
CA CYS A 60 14.15 7.25 3.70
C CYS A 60 15.53 6.89 4.29
N GLU A 61 16.39 6.23 3.52
CA GLU A 61 17.75 5.88 3.90
C GLU A 61 18.62 7.14 4.13
N GLU A 62 18.54 8.14 3.25
CA GLU A 62 19.20 9.44 3.40
C GLU A 62 18.83 10.14 4.73
N PHE A 63 17.54 10.10 5.10
CA PHE A 63 17.03 10.63 6.36
C PHE A 63 17.25 9.69 7.56
N LYS A 64 17.96 8.57 7.38
CA LYS A 64 18.26 7.56 8.39
C LYS A 64 17.00 6.93 9.01
N ILE A 65 15.97 6.74 8.20
CA ILE A 65 14.76 6.00 8.55
C ILE A 65 15.02 4.52 8.22
N PRO A 66 14.93 3.61 9.21
CA PRO A 66 15.14 2.18 8.98
C PRO A 66 14.18 1.62 7.92
N LYS A 67 14.67 0.72 7.08
CA LYS A 67 13.87 0.04 6.04
C LYS A 67 12.62 -0.65 6.60
N GLU A 68 12.72 -1.25 7.79
CA GLU A 68 11.62 -1.87 8.53
C GLU A 68 10.48 -0.90 8.92
N ASN A 69 10.70 0.41 8.81
CA ASN A 69 9.69 1.44 9.08
C ASN A 69 8.96 1.90 7.82
N VAL A 70 9.25 1.30 6.66
CA VAL A 70 8.68 1.69 5.37
C VAL A 70 7.70 0.61 4.92
N ILE A 71 6.48 1.03 4.56
CA ILE A 71 5.47 0.20 3.93
C ILE A 71 5.15 0.83 2.58
N VAL A 72 5.18 0.06 1.49
CA VAL A 72 4.92 0.60 0.14
C VAL A 72 3.44 0.48 -0.19
N ASP A 73 2.78 1.58 -0.56
CA ASP A 73 1.41 1.53 -1.10
C ASP A 73 1.44 1.70 -2.62
N VAL A 74 1.04 0.65 -3.35
CA VAL A 74 1.15 0.60 -4.80
C VAL A 74 0.04 1.36 -5.55
N ALA A 75 -0.88 2.03 -4.84
CA ALA A 75 -1.96 2.86 -5.37
C ALA A 75 -2.80 2.22 -6.51
N ALA A 76 -4.06 1.91 -6.22
CA ALA A 76 -5.02 1.49 -7.23
C ALA A 76 -6.01 2.60 -7.60
N MET A 77 -6.36 2.63 -8.88
CA MET A 77 -7.56 3.31 -9.40
C MET A 77 -8.70 2.29 -9.55
N ALA A 78 -9.88 2.75 -9.98
CA ALA A 78 -11.01 1.86 -10.21
C ALA A 78 -10.66 0.81 -11.27
N ILE A 79 -10.90 -0.48 -11.02
CA ILE A 79 -10.50 -1.58 -11.92
C ILE A 79 -11.12 -1.41 -13.32
N ALA A 80 -12.31 -0.82 -13.40
CA ALA A 80 -12.99 -0.57 -14.67
C ALA A 80 -12.51 0.69 -15.41
N SER A 81 -11.59 1.49 -14.83
CA SER A 81 -11.15 2.72 -15.50
C SER A 81 -10.21 2.47 -16.67
N SER A 82 -9.44 1.38 -16.64
CA SER A 82 -8.57 0.95 -17.73
C SER A 82 -8.16 -0.51 -17.56
N ASP A 83 -7.75 -1.15 -18.65
CA ASP A 83 -7.06 -2.45 -18.64
C ASP A 83 -5.78 -2.45 -17.79
N LYS A 84 -5.20 -1.26 -17.56
CA LYS A 84 -4.02 -1.03 -16.72
C LYS A 84 -4.33 -0.86 -15.23
N SER A 85 -5.61 -0.86 -14.83
CA SER A 85 -6.02 -0.57 -13.45
C SER A 85 -5.94 -1.76 -12.49
N GLY A 86 -5.90 -3.00 -13.01
CA GLY A 86 -5.94 -4.23 -12.21
C GLY A 86 -4.62 -5.00 -12.22
N ILE A 87 -4.29 -5.63 -13.36
CA ILE A 87 -3.12 -6.53 -13.48
C ILE A 87 -1.79 -5.83 -13.13
N PRO A 88 -1.52 -4.59 -13.61
CA PRO A 88 -0.29 -3.89 -13.23
C PRO A 88 -0.16 -3.65 -11.73
N VAL A 89 -1.26 -3.44 -11.01
CA VAL A 89 -1.24 -3.29 -9.54
C VAL A 89 -0.83 -4.60 -8.88
N LEU A 90 -1.43 -5.73 -9.27
CA LEU A 90 -1.05 -7.06 -8.76
C LEU A 90 0.43 -7.37 -9.05
N LYS A 91 0.92 -7.01 -10.24
CA LYS A 91 2.32 -7.17 -10.62
C LYS A 91 3.24 -6.27 -9.78
N ALA A 92 2.82 -5.04 -9.47
CA ALA A 92 3.58 -4.12 -8.64
C ALA A 92 3.76 -4.67 -7.21
N ILE A 93 2.72 -5.29 -6.63
CA ILE A 93 2.80 -5.96 -5.32
C ILE A 93 3.93 -7.01 -5.34
N GLN A 94 3.94 -7.87 -6.36
CA GLN A 94 4.96 -8.91 -6.51
C GLN A 94 6.37 -8.31 -6.66
N LEU A 95 6.54 -7.32 -7.54
CA LEU A 95 7.83 -6.71 -7.81
C LEU A 95 8.41 -6.01 -6.58
N VAL A 96 7.61 -5.23 -5.86
CA VAL A 96 8.06 -4.56 -4.64
C VAL A 96 8.52 -5.58 -3.60
N ARG A 97 7.78 -6.68 -3.43
CA ARG A 97 8.20 -7.76 -2.52
C ARG A 97 9.47 -8.45 -2.95
N GLN A 98 9.60 -8.79 -4.23
CA GLN A 98 10.74 -9.53 -4.75
C GLN A 98 12.01 -8.68 -4.78
N GLU A 99 11.90 -7.42 -5.18
CA GLU A 99 13.07 -6.57 -5.43
C GLU A 99 13.43 -5.67 -4.26
N LEU A 100 12.43 -5.17 -3.52
CA LEU A 100 12.67 -4.29 -2.38
C LEU A 100 12.57 -5.04 -1.05
N GLY A 101 11.91 -6.19 -0.98
CA GLY A 101 11.72 -6.92 0.28
C GLY A 101 10.98 -6.09 1.34
N LEU A 102 10.10 -5.19 0.91
CA LEU A 102 9.29 -4.33 1.77
C LEU A 102 7.86 -4.86 1.87
N PRO A 103 7.18 -4.65 3.00
CA PRO A 103 5.75 -4.92 3.11
C PRO A 103 4.96 -4.00 2.17
N VAL A 104 3.92 -4.56 1.55
CA VAL A 104 3.08 -3.83 0.59
C VAL A 104 1.68 -3.62 1.15
N SER A 105 1.19 -2.38 1.09
CA SER A 105 -0.18 -1.99 1.39
C SER A 105 -0.97 -1.62 0.15
N LEU A 106 -2.30 -1.66 0.27
CA LEU A 106 -3.20 -1.15 -0.75
C LEU A 106 -4.51 -0.62 -0.15
N GLY A 107 -4.95 0.56 -0.61
CA GLY A 107 -6.31 1.04 -0.39
C GLY A 107 -7.32 0.33 -1.29
N ILE A 108 -8.01 -0.70 -0.77
CA ILE A 108 -8.90 -1.55 -1.57
C ILE A 108 -10.14 -0.77 -2.05
N SER A 109 -10.67 0.16 -1.25
CA SER A 109 -11.90 0.88 -1.57
C SER A 109 -11.85 1.64 -2.91
N ASN A 110 -10.67 2.05 -3.37
CA ASN A 110 -10.51 2.77 -4.64
C ASN A 110 -10.73 1.87 -5.87
N THR A 111 -10.44 0.57 -5.74
CA THR A 111 -10.51 -0.42 -6.83
C THR A 111 -11.91 -0.61 -7.40
N SER A 112 -12.93 -0.32 -6.61
CA SER A 112 -14.34 -0.57 -6.97
C SER A 112 -15.15 0.73 -7.11
N PHE A 113 -14.49 1.89 -7.06
CA PHE A 113 -15.17 3.19 -7.14
C PHE A 113 -15.99 3.32 -8.44
N GLY A 114 -17.25 3.76 -8.31
CA GLY A 114 -18.16 3.96 -9.44
C GLY A 114 -18.78 2.69 -10.03
N LEU A 115 -18.49 1.50 -9.49
CA LEU A 115 -18.99 0.23 -10.02
C LEU A 115 -20.22 -0.31 -9.28
N PRO A 116 -21.15 -0.99 -9.99
CA PRO A 116 -22.21 -1.76 -9.35
C PRO A 116 -21.59 -2.94 -8.57
N GLN A 117 -22.31 -3.43 -7.55
CA GLN A 117 -21.84 -4.54 -6.69
C GLN A 117 -20.42 -4.29 -6.14
N ARG A 118 -20.19 -3.07 -5.68
CA ARG A 118 -18.89 -2.55 -5.24
C ARG A 118 -18.14 -3.50 -4.30
N THR A 119 -18.85 -4.09 -3.32
CA THR A 119 -18.29 -5.05 -2.35
C THR A 119 -17.75 -6.31 -3.02
N LEU A 120 -18.47 -6.88 -4.00
CA LEU A 120 -18.00 -8.08 -4.71
C LEU A 120 -16.69 -7.81 -5.47
N VAL A 121 -16.61 -6.67 -6.16
CA VAL A 121 -15.40 -6.26 -6.89
C VAL A 121 -14.23 -6.03 -5.93
N HIS A 122 -14.48 -5.26 -4.87
CA HIS A 122 -13.51 -4.96 -3.81
C HIS A 122 -12.93 -6.25 -3.19
N ASN A 123 -13.81 -7.20 -2.84
CA ASN A 123 -13.46 -8.47 -2.21
C ASN A 123 -12.65 -9.37 -3.14
N THR A 124 -13.11 -9.51 -4.39
CA THR A 124 -12.45 -10.33 -5.40
C THR A 124 -11.05 -9.79 -5.70
N PHE A 125 -10.88 -8.48 -5.72
CA PHE A 125 -9.57 -7.87 -5.93
C PHE A 125 -8.66 -8.03 -4.71
N LEU A 126 -9.20 -7.88 -3.50
CA LEU A 126 -8.45 -8.13 -2.26
C LEU A 126 -7.88 -9.55 -2.22
N ILE A 127 -8.68 -10.57 -2.55
CA ILE A 127 -8.20 -11.98 -2.58
C ILE A 127 -7.05 -12.14 -3.59
N GLN A 128 -7.16 -11.55 -4.77
CA GLN A 128 -6.09 -11.57 -5.77
C GLN A 128 -4.83 -10.84 -5.30
N ALA A 129 -5.00 -9.71 -4.62
CA ALA A 129 -3.89 -8.94 -4.06
C ALA A 129 -3.17 -9.72 -2.94
N ILE A 130 -3.92 -10.40 -2.06
CA ILE A 130 -3.36 -11.31 -1.05
C ILE A 130 -2.58 -12.44 -1.74
N GLY A 131 -3.15 -13.05 -2.78
CA GLY A 131 -2.46 -14.08 -3.58
C GLY A 131 -1.20 -13.57 -4.29
N ALA A 132 -1.16 -12.28 -4.63
CA ALA A 132 0.04 -11.61 -5.17
C ALA A 132 1.07 -11.24 -4.09
N GLY A 133 0.71 -11.35 -2.81
CA GLY A 133 1.59 -11.12 -1.67
C GLY A 133 1.30 -9.84 -0.87
N LEU A 134 0.10 -9.27 -0.92
CA LEU A 134 -0.26 -8.09 -0.13
C LEU A 134 -0.10 -8.34 1.39
N ASP A 135 0.56 -7.42 2.10
CA ASP A 135 0.84 -7.54 3.55
C ASP A 135 -0.08 -6.66 4.42
N ALA A 136 -0.72 -5.64 3.83
CA ALA A 136 -1.66 -4.76 4.51
C ALA A 136 -2.73 -4.20 3.57
N ALA A 137 -3.90 -3.88 4.11
CA ALA A 137 -4.96 -3.23 3.36
C ALA A 137 -5.58 -2.09 4.17
N ILE A 138 -5.82 -0.96 3.52
CA ILE A 138 -6.64 0.13 4.09
C ILE A 138 -8.08 -0.12 3.62
N LEU A 139 -8.94 -0.48 4.56
CA LEU A 139 -10.32 -0.90 4.33
C LEU A 139 -11.21 -0.59 5.53
N ASN A 140 -12.53 -0.72 5.36
CA ASN A 140 -13.48 -0.61 6.47
C ASN A 140 -13.51 -1.93 7.24
N PRO A 141 -12.99 -2.01 8.48
CA PRO A 141 -12.99 -3.25 9.23
C PRO A 141 -14.39 -3.70 9.67
N LEU A 142 -15.41 -2.83 9.59
CA LEU A 142 -16.79 -3.17 9.96
C LEU A 142 -17.58 -3.83 8.81
N ASP A 143 -16.96 -4.02 7.64
CA ASP A 143 -17.58 -4.77 6.56
C ASP A 143 -17.48 -6.27 6.87
N GLU A 144 -18.62 -6.88 7.23
CA GLU A 144 -18.71 -8.29 7.61
C GLU A 144 -18.14 -9.23 6.54
N GLN A 145 -18.25 -8.88 5.26
CA GLN A 145 -17.74 -9.71 4.18
C GLN A 145 -16.21 -9.76 4.17
N ILE A 146 -15.53 -8.73 4.70
CA ILE A 146 -14.07 -8.71 4.79
C ILE A 146 -13.59 -9.66 5.90
N HIS A 147 -14.34 -9.77 7.00
CA HIS A 147 -14.02 -10.71 8.07
C HIS A 147 -14.05 -12.16 7.58
N ASP A 148 -15.06 -12.51 6.79
CA ASP A 148 -15.20 -13.86 6.22
C ASP A 148 -14.10 -14.18 5.19
N LEU A 149 -13.53 -13.14 4.57
CA LEU A 149 -12.45 -13.25 3.59
C LEU A 149 -11.06 -13.31 4.19
N SER A 150 -10.89 -13.03 5.49
CA SER A 150 -9.64 -13.30 6.18
C SER A 150 -9.58 -14.81 6.44
N PRO A 151 -8.87 -15.61 5.63
CA PRO A 151 -8.77 -17.03 5.91
C PRO A 151 -8.04 -17.22 7.25
N PRO A 152 -8.29 -18.32 7.97
CA PRO A 152 -7.44 -18.67 9.09
C PRO A 152 -5.97 -18.68 8.61
N PRO A 153 -5.01 -18.17 9.42
CA PRO A 153 -3.63 -17.84 9.00
C PRO A 153 -2.82 -18.99 8.37
N ALA A 154 -3.36 -20.21 8.34
CA ALA A 154 -2.75 -21.41 7.78
C ALA A 154 -3.16 -21.74 6.32
N CYS A 155 -4.18 -21.09 5.74
CA CYS A 155 -4.76 -21.56 4.46
C CYS A 155 -4.25 -20.84 3.20
N LEU A 156 -3.79 -19.59 3.28
CA LEU A 156 -3.29 -18.82 2.13
C LEU A 156 -2.06 -18.00 2.59
N SER A 157 -0.88 -18.32 2.03
CA SER A 157 0.43 -17.62 2.11
C SER A 157 1.01 -17.16 3.47
N GLY A 158 0.37 -17.40 4.61
CA GLY A 158 0.95 -17.17 5.95
C GLY A 158 1.02 -15.70 6.40
N ALA A 159 0.44 -14.77 5.65
CA ALA A 159 0.33 -13.36 6.03
C ALA A 159 -1.12 -12.88 5.89
N ILE A 160 -1.72 -12.46 7.01
CA ILE A 160 -3.01 -11.77 7.01
C ILE A 160 -2.71 -10.29 6.72
N PRO A 161 -3.35 -9.66 5.73
CA PRO A 161 -3.16 -8.23 5.52
C PRO A 161 -3.59 -7.48 6.77
N ILE A 162 -2.67 -6.73 7.38
CA ILE A 162 -2.99 -5.83 8.49
C ILE A 162 -4.00 -4.80 7.98
N ALA A 163 -5.21 -4.81 8.54
CA ALA A 163 -6.20 -3.77 8.32
C ALA A 163 -5.71 -2.49 9.03
N ALA A 164 -5.21 -1.53 8.26
CA ALA A 164 -4.85 -0.23 8.81
C ALA A 164 -6.11 0.66 8.83
N ILE A 165 -6.62 0.92 10.05
CA ILE A 165 -7.69 1.86 10.31
C ILE A 165 -7.11 3.28 10.23
N ILE A 166 -7.70 4.13 9.39
CA ILE A 166 -7.50 5.60 9.46
C ILE A 166 -8.80 6.21 9.97
#